data_AF-A0A9D1M3Q8-F1
#
_entry.id   AF-A0A9D1M3Q8-F1
#
_cell.length_a   1.000
_cell.length_b   1.000
_cell.length_c   1.000
_cell.angle_alpha   90.00
_cell.angle_beta   90.00
_cell.angle_gamma   90.00
#
_symmetry.space_group_name_H-M   'P 1'
#
loop_
_entity.id
_entity.type
_entity.pdbx_description
1 polymer ?
#
loop_
_entity_poly.entity_id
_entity_poly.type
_entity_poly.pdbx_seq_one_letter_code
_entity_poly.pdbx_strand_id
1 'polypeptide(L)'
;MVNANNSEQEGKYDILQNAAGEILIIIKYHQGGPENPRFVYDGGSSALLYRSRESAIMLDNINEKARMPLKSVSELLIVEIEDDDVAREYKVPVRHIQNLDKFI
;
A
#
# COMPACT_ATOMS: atom_id res chain seq x y z
N MET A 1 16.04 -13.13 32.37
CA MET A 1 15.32 -13.66 31.19
C MET A 1 14.19 -12.69 30.89
N VAL A 2 14.36 -11.84 29.88
CA VAL A 2 13.28 -10.99 29.36
C VAL A 2 13.05 -11.44 27.94
N ASN A 3 11.99 -12.23 27.73
CA ASN A 3 11.53 -12.54 26.39
C ASN A 3 10.77 -11.31 25.87
N ALA A 4 11.51 -10.40 25.25
CA ALA A 4 10.94 -9.34 24.43
C ALA A 4 10.52 -9.94 23.07
N ASN A 5 9.49 -10.79 23.08
CA ASN A 5 8.77 -11.19 21.88
C ASN A 5 7.41 -10.49 21.88
N ASN A 6 7.43 -9.15 21.93
CA ASN A 6 6.31 -8.35 21.46
C ASN A 6 6.70 -7.80 20.10
N SER A 7 6.74 -8.68 19.09
CA SER A 7 6.54 -8.26 17.72
C SER A 7 5.07 -7.88 17.59
N GLU A 8 4.73 -6.64 17.94
CA GLU A 8 3.42 -6.07 17.63
C GLU A 8 3.28 -6.08 16.10
N GLN A 9 2.57 -7.08 15.58
CA GLN A 9 2.07 -7.04 14.21
C GLN A 9 0.90 -6.06 14.19
N GLU A 10 1.19 -4.77 14.13
CA GLU A 10 0.20 -3.81 13.63
C GLU A 10 -0.05 -4.12 12.14
N GLY A 11 -1.33 -4.27 11.78
CA GLY A 11 -1.77 -4.34 10.40
C GLY A 11 -1.26 -3.11 9.65
N LYS A 12 -0.26 -3.29 8.77
CA LYS A 12 0.44 -2.16 8.14
C LYS A 12 -0.41 -1.40 7.12
N TYR A 13 -1.47 -2.03 6.62
CA TYR A 13 -2.40 -1.46 5.67
C TYR A 13 -3.66 -2.33 5.55
N ASP A 14 -4.75 -1.75 5.04
CA ASP A 14 -5.93 -2.47 4.60
C ASP A 14 -6.14 -2.29 3.09
N ILE A 15 -6.64 -3.32 2.41
CA ILE A 15 -7.04 -3.24 1.00
C ILE A 15 -8.54 -3.56 0.90
N LEU A 16 -9.30 -2.59 0.43
CA LEU A 16 -10.74 -2.70 0.22
C LEU A 16 -11.04 -2.57 -1.28
N GLN A 17 -12.04 -3.30 -1.74
CA GLN A 17 -12.58 -3.21 -3.09
C GLN A 17 -14.07 -2.91 -3.03
N ASN A 18 -14.53 -1.89 -3.76
CA ASN A 18 -15.95 -1.61 -3.87
C ASN A 18 -16.61 -2.44 -4.98
N ALA A 19 -17.94 -2.34 -5.11
CA ALA A 19 -18.69 -3.09 -6.12
C ALA A 19 -18.36 -2.70 -7.58
N ALA A 20 -17.79 -1.51 -7.81
CA ALA A 20 -17.33 -1.07 -9.12
C ALA A 20 -15.93 -1.57 -9.49
N GLY A 21 -15.26 -2.28 -8.56
CA GLY A 21 -13.92 -2.82 -8.75
C GLY A 21 -12.80 -1.83 -8.39
N GLU A 22 -13.13 -0.63 -7.89
CA GLU A 22 -12.16 0.36 -7.45
C GLU A 22 -11.50 -0.09 -6.14
N ILE A 23 -10.21 0.23 -6.00
CA ILE A 23 -9.40 -0.20 -4.86
C ILE A 23 -9.07 0.99 -3.97
N LEU A 24 -9.30 0.82 -2.67
CA LEU A 24 -8.81 1.68 -1.61
C LEU A 24 -7.73 0.92 -0.83
N ILE A 25 -6.60 1.57 -0.59
CA ILE A 25 -5.60 1.12 0.37
C ILE A 25 -5.50 2.14 1.50
N ILE A 26 -5.69 1.65 2.73
CA ILE A 26 -5.56 2.46 3.94
C ILE A 26 -4.17 2.21 4.52
N ILE A 27 -3.45 3.26 4.86
CA ILE A 27 -2.15 3.21 5.53
C ILE A 27 -2.14 4.18 6.71
N LYS A 28 -1.18 4.01 7.62
CA LYS A 28 -0.91 5.02 8.64
C LYS A 28 -0.43 6.33 8.02
N TYR A 29 -0.73 7.44 8.66
CA TYR A 29 -0.20 8.73 8.28
C TYR A 29 1.32 8.75 8.35
N HIS A 30 1.92 9.43 7.37
CA HIS A 30 3.34 9.65 7.31
C HIS A 30 3.64 11.12 7.04
N GLN A 31 4.60 11.67 7.75
CA GLN A 31 5.10 13.03 7.54
C GLN A 31 5.53 13.25 6.08
N GLY A 32 5.34 14.48 5.61
CA GLY A 32 5.50 14.85 4.20
C GLY A 32 4.28 14.48 3.34
N GLY A 33 4.07 15.26 2.27
CA GLY A 33 3.00 15.03 1.30
C GLY A 33 3.37 14.00 0.24
N PRO A 34 2.38 13.40 -0.45
CA PRO A 34 2.67 12.66 -1.67
C PRO A 34 3.21 13.61 -2.74
N GLU A 35 4.29 13.21 -3.40
CA GLU A 35 4.91 13.94 -4.51
C GLU A 35 5.13 12.97 -5.67
N ASN A 36 4.26 13.05 -6.68
CA ASN A 36 4.21 12.12 -7.82
C ASN A 36 4.15 10.64 -7.39
N PRO A 37 3.15 10.25 -6.57
CA PRO A 37 3.11 8.91 -6.00
C PRO A 37 2.92 7.83 -7.07
N ARG A 38 3.47 6.64 -6.83
CA ARG A 38 3.38 5.47 -7.71
C ARG A 38 3.23 4.20 -6.90
N PHE A 39 2.28 3.35 -7.28
CA PHE A 39 2.13 2.02 -6.73
C PHE A 39 2.73 0.99 -7.70
N VAL A 40 3.77 0.30 -7.30
CA VAL A 40 4.48 -0.67 -8.14
C VAL A 40 4.12 -2.08 -7.72
N TYR A 41 3.64 -2.88 -8.68
CA TYR A 41 3.11 -4.21 -8.39
C TYR A 41 3.36 -5.19 -9.53
N ASP A 42 3.71 -6.44 -9.20
CA ASP A 42 3.92 -7.53 -10.17
C ASP A 42 2.82 -8.61 -10.16
N GLY A 43 1.88 -8.51 -9.22
CA GLY A 43 0.85 -9.53 -8.99
C GLY A 43 1.18 -10.51 -7.86
N GLY A 44 2.32 -10.34 -7.18
CA GLY A 44 2.77 -11.18 -6.07
C GLY A 44 2.14 -10.85 -4.73
N SER A 45 2.79 -11.30 -3.67
CA SER A 45 2.41 -11.04 -2.27
C SER A 45 2.94 -9.72 -1.72
N SER A 46 3.72 -8.98 -2.50
CA SER A 46 4.29 -7.70 -2.08
C SER A 46 4.07 -6.62 -3.14
N ALA A 47 4.03 -5.36 -2.71
CA ALA A 47 3.97 -4.17 -3.56
C ALA A 47 4.71 -3.02 -2.91
N LEU A 48 5.11 -2.03 -3.71
CA LEU A 48 5.82 -0.85 -3.23
C LEU A 48 5.03 0.42 -3.56
N LEU A 49 4.65 1.18 -2.53
CA LEU A 49 4.08 2.50 -2.67
C LEU A 49 5.19 3.53 -2.52
N TYR A 50 5.61 4.15 -3.63
CA TYR A 50 6.39 5.38 -3.58
C TYR A 50 5.44 6.54 -3.34
N ARG A 51 5.49 7.15 -2.15
CA ARG A 51 4.72 8.35 -1.81
C ARG A 51 5.40 9.60 -2.35
N SER A 52 6.72 9.67 -2.20
CA SER A 52 7.59 10.73 -2.72
C SER A 52 8.96 10.14 -3.07
N ARG A 53 9.90 10.98 -3.51
CA ARG A 53 11.29 10.54 -3.75
C ARG A 53 11.99 10.00 -2.50
N GLU A 54 11.55 10.44 -1.32
CA GLU A 54 12.18 10.16 -0.03
C GLU A 54 11.33 9.23 0.85
N SER A 55 10.12 8.88 0.41
CA SER A 55 9.18 8.07 1.17
C SER A 55 8.62 6.93 0.32
N ALA A 56 9.01 5.71 0.66
CA ALA A 56 8.50 4.48 0.08
C ALA A 56 7.99 3.54 1.18
N ILE A 57 6.89 2.84 0.92
CA ILE A 57 6.23 1.92 1.85
C ILE A 57 6.08 0.56 1.17
N MET A 58 6.65 -0.47 1.79
CA MET A 58 6.45 -1.85 1.37
C MET A 58 5.15 -2.40 1.95
N LEU A 59 4.30 -2.94 1.08
CA LEU A 59 3.09 -3.66 1.44
C LEU A 59 3.37 -5.15 1.27
N ASP A 60 3.77 -5.82 2.34
CA ASP A 60 4.01 -7.26 2.35
C ASP A 60 2.76 -8.05 2.74
N ASN A 61 2.73 -9.34 2.40
CA ASN A 61 1.66 -10.27 2.73
C ASN A 61 0.28 -9.89 2.15
N ILE A 62 0.25 -9.35 0.93
CA ILE A 62 -0.99 -9.06 0.21
C ILE A 62 -1.84 -10.32 0.09
N ASN A 63 -3.07 -10.22 0.59
CA ASN A 63 -4.06 -11.29 0.56
C ASN A 63 -4.29 -11.79 -0.87
N GLU A 64 -4.31 -13.11 -1.07
CA GLU A 64 -4.49 -13.75 -2.38
C GLU A 64 -5.71 -13.23 -3.14
N LYS A 65 -6.81 -12.94 -2.43
CA LYS A 65 -8.05 -12.41 -3.04
C LYS A 65 -7.90 -10.99 -3.58
N ALA A 66 -6.95 -10.21 -3.06
CA ALA A 66 -6.70 -8.84 -3.51
C ALA A 66 -5.75 -8.78 -4.72
N ARG A 67 -4.96 -9.84 -4.99
CA ARG A 67 -3.90 -9.82 -6.01
C ARG A 67 -4.42 -9.60 -7.42
N MET A 68 -5.45 -10.36 -7.83
CA MET A 68 -6.03 -10.22 -9.17
C MET A 68 -6.74 -8.86 -9.35
N PRO A 69 -7.56 -8.38 -8.40
CA PRO A 69 -8.07 -7.00 -8.41
C PRO A 69 -6.98 -5.94 -8.57
N LEU A 70 -5.93 -5.97 -7.74
CA LEU A 70 -4.83 -5.01 -7.82
C LEU A 70 -4.11 -5.02 -9.17
N LYS A 71 -3.96 -6.20 -9.78
CA LYS A 71 -3.34 -6.35 -11.11
C LYS A 71 -4.25 -5.87 -12.25
N SER A 72 -5.54 -5.68 -12.00
CA SER A 72 -6.52 -5.28 -13.02
C SER A 72 -6.75 -3.77 -13.10
N VAL A 73 -6.36 -3.01 -12.08
CA VAL A 73 -6.60 -1.57 -12.01
C VAL A 73 -5.38 -0.76 -12.48
N SER A 74 -5.62 0.42 -13.06
CA SER A 74 -4.58 1.38 -13.45
C SER A 74 -4.35 2.49 -12.43
N GLU A 75 -5.25 2.64 -11.47
CA GLU A 75 -5.24 3.65 -10.41
C GLU A 75 -5.93 3.07 -9.18
N LEU A 76 -5.50 3.51 -8.00
CA LEU A 76 -6.13 3.21 -6.72
C LEU A 76 -6.19 4.47 -5.85
N LEU A 77 -7.00 4.42 -4.79
CA LEU A 77 -7.06 5.46 -3.77
C LEU A 77 -6.16 5.05 -2.59
N ILE A 78 -5.29 5.95 -2.14
CA ILE A 78 -4.61 5.83 -0.84
C ILE A 78 -5.31 6.73 0.16
N VAL A 79 -5.59 6.20 1.34
CA VAL A 79 -6.02 6.97 2.51
C VAL A 79 -4.98 6.80 3.61
N GLU A 80 -4.51 7.92 4.15
CA GLU A 80 -3.64 7.99 5.32
C GLU A 80 -4.48 8.33 6.54
N ILE A 81 -4.40 7.50 7.60
CA ILE A 81 -5.12 7.68 8.87
C ILE A 81 -4.17 8.10 9.98
N GLU A 82 -4.55 9.11 10.76
CA GLU A 82 -3.89 9.57 11.99
C GLU A 82 -4.94 9.63 13.09
N ASP A 83 -4.70 8.99 14.23
CA ASP A 83 -5.63 8.97 15.38
C ASP A 83 -7.10 8.62 15.03
N ASP A 84 -7.28 7.59 14.20
CA ASP A 84 -8.57 7.11 13.65
C ASP A 84 -9.31 8.08 12.71
N ASP A 85 -8.72 9.25 12.42
CA ASP A 85 -9.24 10.23 11.47
C ASP A 85 -8.51 10.16 10.11
N VAL A 86 -9.23 10.48 9.04
CA VAL A 86 -8.65 10.61 7.69
C VAL A 86 -7.80 11.88 7.65
N ALA A 87 -6.48 11.72 7.65
CA ALA A 87 -5.54 12.82 7.53
C ALA A 87 -5.32 13.24 6.06
N ARG A 88 -5.39 12.27 5.13
CA ARG A 88 -5.18 12.54 3.70
C ARG A 88 -5.81 11.45 2.83
N GLU A 89 -6.26 11.86 1.64
CA GLU A 89 -6.63 10.96 0.56
C GLU A 89 -5.99 11.41 -0.76
N TYR A 90 -5.53 10.47 -1.58
CA TYR A 90 -4.99 10.79 -2.90
C TYR A 90 -4.99 9.58 -3.84
N LYS A 91 -5.21 9.86 -5.13
CA LYS A 91 -5.14 8.87 -6.20
C LYS A 91 -3.69 8.52 -6.52
N VAL A 92 -3.43 7.24 -6.75
CA VAL A 92 -2.11 6.74 -7.09
C VAL A 92 -2.21 5.83 -8.32
N PRO A 93 -1.53 6.17 -9.43
CA PRO A 93 -1.49 5.30 -10.59
C PRO A 93 -0.65 4.05 -10.28
N VAL A 94 -1.09 2.92 -10.82
CA VAL A 94 -0.46 1.62 -10.69
C VAL A 94 0.51 1.39 -11.85
N ARG A 95 1.76 1.09 -11.51
CA ARG A 95 2.78 0.65 -12.44
C ARG A 95 2.93 -0.86 -12.32
N HIS A 96 2.33 -1.57 -13.27
CA HIS A 96 2.52 -3.01 -13.42
C HIS A 96 3.92 -3.31 -13.94
N ILE A 97 4.61 -4.23 -13.27
CA ILE A 97 5.96 -4.68 -13.62
C ILE A 97 6.01 -6.22 -13.67
N GLN A 98 7.10 -6.77 -14.18
CA GLN A 98 7.25 -8.24 -14.30
C GLN A 98 7.77 -8.90 -13.02
N ASN A 99 8.61 -8.20 -12.25
CA ASN A 99 9.25 -8.74 -11.07
C ASN A 99 9.64 -7.58 -10.14
N LEU A 100 9.08 -7.58 -8.93
CA LEU A 100 9.30 -6.54 -7.92
C LEU A 100 10.70 -6.58 -7.30
N ASP A 101 11.32 -7.75 -7.16
CA ASP A 101 12.66 -7.92 -6.54
C ASP A 101 13.76 -7.11 -7.26
N LYS A 102 13.52 -6.65 -8.49
CA LYS A 102 14.44 -5.76 -9.20
C LYS A 102 14.41 -4.29 -8.72
N PHE A 103 13.47 -3.95 -7.85
CA PHE A 103 13.22 -2.60 -7.34
C PHE A 103 13.48 -2.45 -5.83
N ILE A 104 13.81 -3.55 -5.16
CA ILE A 104 14.05 -3.64 -3.71
C ILE A 104 15.55 -3.88 -3.45
#